data_AF-A0AA46PIH4-F1
#
_entry.id   AF-A0AA46PIH4-F1
#
_cell.length_a   1.000
_cell.length_b   1.000
_cell.length_c   1.000
_cell.angle_alpha   90.00
_cell.angle_beta   90.00
_cell.angle_gamma   90.00
#
_symmetry.space_group_name_H-M   'P 1'
#
loop_
_entity.id
_entity.type
_entity.pdbx_description
1 polymer ?
#
loop_
_entity_poly.entity_id
_entity_poly.type
_entity_poly.pdbx_seq_one_letter_code
_entity_poly.pdbx_strand_id
1 'polypeptide(L)'
;MHLKSPMRLAIAIAACGAVVAGGVLLALRTHGHVAPTPRAAATTAIHPPTVPAFHVAPLSEDAADKRITTLLHSDAAFARDATFLIVASVRERCAPAHSGELAKMANRARLPILVATSEVTTREPDLDHPIYQAIQRTAAATPCGRALDLTAIGLPLQLDPERYAAAFPDSYYQPTLDTVPHEYAGQPLTTRAAQECQSIAYAVLPLGRDGWQCRALWSGMRPRIVKACEQARSEGGHGAGEAIPPEVAKRLTPMVAGLLEKLPESCR
;
A
#
# COMPACT_ATOMS: atom_id res chain seq x y z
N MET A 1 -19.16 -46.51 -3.30
CA MET A 1 -18.50 -46.32 -2.00
C MET A 1 -17.00 -46.20 -2.27
N HIS A 2 -16.53 -44.97 -2.46
CA HIS A 2 -15.20 -44.69 -3.02
C HIS A 2 -14.40 -43.70 -2.15
N LEU A 3 -13.15 -44.09 -1.96
CA LEU A 3 -11.92 -43.33 -1.72
C LEU A 3 -11.71 -42.53 -0.42
N LYS A 4 -10.87 -43.14 0.44
CA LYS A 4 -9.80 -42.48 1.20
C LYS A 4 -8.84 -41.75 0.25
N SER A 5 -8.46 -40.51 0.56
CA SER A 5 -7.05 -40.07 0.72
C SER A 5 -6.89 -38.54 0.90
N PRO A 6 -5.72 -38.08 1.40
CA PRO A 6 -5.56 -36.88 2.22
C PRO A 6 -5.18 -35.64 1.40
N MET A 7 -5.57 -34.45 1.87
CA MET A 7 -5.12 -33.20 1.27
C MET A 7 -4.06 -32.53 2.16
N ARG A 8 -2.89 -32.44 1.55
CA ARG A 8 -1.62 -31.95 2.09
C ARG A 8 -1.71 -30.45 2.37
N LEU A 9 -1.24 -30.09 3.56
CA LEU A 9 -0.81 -28.75 3.95
C LEU A 9 0.53 -28.47 3.26
N ALA A 10 0.61 -27.42 2.45
CA ALA A 10 1.87 -26.82 2.01
C ALA A 10 1.65 -25.31 1.81
N ILE A 11 2.25 -24.55 2.72
CA ILE A 11 2.47 -23.11 2.66
C ILE A 11 3.76 -22.88 1.86
N ALA A 12 3.79 -21.90 0.95
CA ALA A 12 4.81 -20.82 0.92
C ALA A 12 4.91 -20.08 -0.44
N ILE A 13 4.72 -18.76 -0.35
CA ILE A 13 5.61 -17.67 -0.81
C ILE A 13 6.05 -17.65 -2.29
N ALA A 14 5.63 -16.60 -3.01
CA ALA A 14 6.50 -15.88 -3.94
C ALA A 14 6.08 -14.40 -4.02
N ALA A 15 6.99 -13.53 -3.62
CA ALA A 15 6.89 -12.08 -3.65
C ALA A 15 7.42 -11.49 -4.97
N CYS A 16 6.92 -10.28 -5.28
CA CYS A 16 7.54 -9.15 -5.97
C CYS A 16 8.51 -9.35 -7.15
N GLY A 17 8.26 -8.58 -8.22
CA GLY A 17 9.36 -7.94 -8.94
C GLY A 17 9.08 -7.45 -10.37
N ALA A 18 9.07 -6.12 -10.50
CA ALA A 18 9.52 -5.33 -11.65
C ALA A 18 8.49 -4.76 -12.65
N VAL A 19 8.45 -3.43 -12.64
CA VAL A 19 7.80 -2.47 -13.53
C VAL A 19 8.90 -1.84 -14.41
N VAL A 20 8.64 -1.81 -15.72
CA VAL A 20 9.06 -0.83 -16.75
C VAL A 20 10.54 -0.73 -17.18
N ALA A 21 10.76 -1.02 -18.46
CA ALA A 21 11.43 -0.10 -19.38
C ALA A 21 10.90 -0.35 -20.81
N GLY A 22 10.33 0.69 -21.42
CA GLY A 22 9.85 0.66 -22.79
C GLY A 22 10.93 0.93 -23.82
N GLY A 23 10.64 0.56 -25.07
CA GLY A 23 10.95 1.41 -26.21
C GLY A 23 11.96 0.89 -27.24
N VAL A 24 11.39 0.54 -28.41
CA VAL A 24 11.84 1.00 -29.74
C VAL A 24 12.86 0.15 -30.51
N LEU A 25 12.55 -0.01 -31.81
CA LEU A 25 13.30 -0.54 -32.97
C LEU A 25 13.26 -2.06 -33.17
N LEU A 26 12.34 -2.61 -33.98
CA LEU A 26 12.23 -2.56 -35.46
C LEU A 26 13.27 -3.46 -36.17
N ALA A 27 12.72 -4.44 -36.90
CA ALA A 27 13.24 -5.10 -38.10
C ALA A 27 14.38 -6.14 -37.93
N LEU A 28 14.09 -7.41 -38.26
CA LEU A 28 14.36 -7.98 -39.59
C LEU A 28 14.09 -9.51 -39.62
N ARG A 29 13.20 -9.91 -40.52
CA ARG A 29 13.24 -11.20 -41.21
C ARG A 29 14.44 -11.18 -42.16
N THR A 30 15.26 -12.23 -42.18
CA THR A 30 15.49 -13.17 -43.32
C THR A 30 16.90 -13.78 -43.30
N HIS A 31 16.93 -15.12 -43.34
CA HIS A 31 17.84 -16.03 -44.06
C HIS A 31 19.32 -15.67 -44.30
N GLY A 32 20.19 -16.60 -43.88
CA GLY A 32 21.54 -16.74 -44.43
C GLY A 32 22.37 -17.79 -43.70
N HIS A 33 22.33 -19.05 -44.16
CA HIS A 33 23.33 -20.06 -43.83
C HIS A 33 24.69 -19.64 -44.39
N VAL A 34 25.75 -19.63 -43.57
CA VAL A 34 27.06 -20.23 -43.86
C VAL A 34 27.76 -20.45 -42.51
N ALA A 35 28.09 -21.71 -42.20
CA ALA A 35 29.02 -22.05 -41.14
C ALA A 35 30.46 -22.04 -41.68
N PRO A 36 31.41 -21.45 -40.95
CA PRO A 36 32.80 -21.89 -41.01
C PRO A 36 33.28 -22.43 -39.65
N THR A 37 33.90 -23.59 -39.74
CA THR A 37 34.79 -24.30 -38.81
C THR A 37 35.32 -23.52 -37.60
N PRO A 38 35.22 -24.05 -36.36
CA PRO A 38 35.85 -23.45 -35.19
C PRO A 38 37.35 -23.74 -35.19
N ARG A 39 38.16 -22.70 -35.42
CA ARG A 39 39.59 -22.69 -35.09
C ARG A 39 39.68 -22.41 -33.59
N ALA A 40 40.28 -23.32 -32.83
CA ALA A 40 40.50 -23.18 -31.40
C ALA A 40 41.30 -21.89 -31.12
N ALA A 41 40.61 -20.87 -30.61
CA ALA A 41 41.22 -19.71 -30.00
C ALA A 41 41.37 -20.03 -28.51
N ALA A 42 42.60 -20.06 -28.01
CA ALA A 42 42.89 -20.13 -26.60
C ALA A 42 42.26 -18.92 -25.91
N THR A 43 41.14 -19.13 -25.21
CA THR A 43 40.56 -18.12 -24.34
C THR A 43 41.41 -18.04 -23.09
N THR A 44 42.28 -17.03 -23.01
CA THR A 44 42.84 -16.58 -21.74
C THR A 44 41.65 -16.17 -20.87
N ALA A 45 41.38 -16.93 -19.82
CA ALA A 45 40.36 -16.58 -18.84
C ALA A 45 40.77 -15.26 -18.16
N ILE A 46 40.20 -14.15 -18.62
CA ILE A 46 40.23 -12.89 -17.89
C ILE A 46 39.31 -13.10 -16.69
N HIS A 47 39.91 -13.38 -15.53
CA HIS A 47 39.19 -13.38 -14.26
C HIS A 47 38.65 -11.96 -14.07
N PRO A 48 37.32 -11.76 -13.95
CA PRO A 48 36.81 -10.47 -13.55
C PRO A 48 37.41 -10.14 -12.17
N PRO A 49 37.83 -8.89 -11.92
CA PRO A 49 38.30 -8.51 -10.59
C PRO A 49 37.18 -8.85 -9.61
N THR A 50 37.48 -9.74 -8.65
CA THR A 50 36.60 -10.00 -7.52
C THR A 50 36.51 -8.70 -6.75
N VAL A 51 35.42 -7.97 -6.95
CA VAL A 51 35.10 -6.81 -6.12
C VAL A 51 34.96 -7.37 -4.70
N PRO A 52 35.78 -6.94 -3.73
CA PRO A 52 35.61 -7.40 -2.36
C PRO A 52 34.18 -7.02 -1.96
N ALA A 53 33.38 -8.01 -1.58
CA ALA A 53 32.11 -7.75 -0.94
C ALA A 53 32.42 -6.89 0.29
N PHE A 54 31.98 -5.64 0.27
CA PHE A 54 32.01 -4.80 1.45
C PHE A 54 31.07 -5.45 2.46
N HIS A 55 31.62 -6.30 3.31
CA HIS A 55 30.94 -6.80 4.50
C HIS A 55 30.89 -5.66 5.50
N VAL A 56 29.89 -4.80 5.35
CA VAL A 56 29.46 -3.93 6.44
C VAL A 56 29.00 -4.87 7.56
N ALA A 57 29.63 -4.78 8.73
CA ALA A 57 29.20 -5.55 9.88
C ALA A 57 27.74 -5.20 10.17
N PRO A 58 26.84 -6.19 10.34
CA PRO A 58 25.44 -5.90 10.58
C PRO A 58 25.30 -5.03 11.82
N LEU A 59 24.43 -4.02 11.73
CA LEU A 59 24.07 -3.18 12.86
C LEU A 59 23.59 -4.08 14.01
N SER A 60 24.07 -3.85 15.23
CA SER A 60 23.57 -4.61 16.38
C SER A 60 22.07 -4.34 16.57
N GLU A 61 21.34 -5.31 17.11
CA GLU A 61 19.89 -5.19 17.34
C GLU A 61 19.57 -3.95 18.20
N ASP A 62 20.33 -3.69 19.27
CA ASP A 62 20.15 -2.51 20.12
C ASP A 62 20.37 -1.19 19.37
N ALA A 63 21.36 -1.14 18.47
CA ALA A 63 21.64 0.06 17.69
C ALA A 63 20.56 0.29 16.63
N ALA A 64 20.06 -0.79 16.01
CA ALA A 64 18.93 -0.75 15.08
C ALA A 64 17.66 -0.29 15.78
N ASP A 65 17.31 -0.88 16.92
CA ASP A 65 16.10 -0.54 17.69
C ASP A 65 16.13 0.91 18.18
N LYS A 66 17.29 1.40 18.63
CA LYS A 66 17.47 2.81 18.99
C LYS A 66 17.29 3.73 17.78
N ARG A 67 17.80 3.33 16.60
CA ARG A 67 17.67 4.12 15.37
C ARG A 67 16.23 4.15 14.87
N ILE A 68 15.54 3.01 14.87
CA ILE A 68 14.12 2.89 14.54
C ILE A 68 13.27 3.75 15.49
N THR A 69 13.52 3.67 16.79
CA THR A 69 12.86 4.51 17.80
C THR A 69 13.04 6.01 17.49
N THR A 70 14.24 6.42 17.10
CA THR A 70 14.52 7.81 16.71
C THR A 70 13.70 8.21 15.49
N LEU A 71 13.67 7.36 14.46
CA LEU A 71 12.90 7.59 13.23
C LEU A 71 11.40 7.71 13.52
N LEU A 72 10.84 6.84 14.35
CA LEU A 72 9.42 6.89 14.75
C LEU A 72 9.04 8.20 15.45
N HIS A 73 9.96 8.81 16.20
CA HIS A 73 9.73 10.12 16.82
C HIS A 73 9.95 11.29 15.85
N SER A 74 11.01 11.24 15.04
CA SER A 74 11.45 12.39 14.24
C SER A 74 10.81 12.49 12.85
N ASP A 75 10.29 11.37 12.33
CA ASP A 75 9.72 11.28 10.99
C ASP A 75 8.27 10.81 11.06
N ALA A 76 7.34 11.77 10.93
CA ALA A 76 5.92 11.49 10.99
C ALA A 76 5.42 10.63 9.81
N ALA A 77 6.08 10.66 8.65
CA ALA A 77 5.69 9.84 7.51
C ALA A 77 6.10 8.39 7.73
N PHE A 78 7.32 8.17 8.23
CA PHE A 78 7.79 6.85 8.65
C PHE A 78 6.91 6.27 9.76
N ALA A 79 6.55 7.08 10.77
CA ALA A 79 5.65 6.67 11.84
C ALA A 79 4.27 6.20 11.34
N ARG A 80 3.72 6.87 10.31
CA ARG A 80 2.45 6.46 9.68
C ARG A 80 2.58 5.15 8.94
N ASP A 81 3.65 4.97 8.17
CA ASP A 81 3.91 3.71 7.45
C ASP A 81 4.10 2.54 8.42
N ALA A 82 4.89 2.72 9.47
CA ALA A 82 5.08 1.73 10.52
C ALA A 82 3.77 1.40 11.24
N THR A 83 2.98 2.41 11.62
CA THR A 83 1.66 2.22 12.26
C THR A 83 0.73 1.43 11.35
N PHE A 84 0.63 1.80 10.07
CA PHE A 84 -0.19 1.08 9.09
C PHE A 84 0.24 -0.39 8.99
N LEU A 85 1.54 -0.66 8.88
CA LEU A 85 2.08 -2.01 8.73
C LEU A 85 1.83 -2.87 9.98
N ILE A 86 2.01 -2.31 11.18
CA ILE A 86 1.74 -3.03 12.43
C ILE A 86 0.25 -3.35 12.54
N VAL A 87 -0.63 -2.37 12.30
CA VAL A 87 -2.09 -2.59 12.37
C VAL A 87 -2.57 -3.59 11.33
N ALA A 88 -2.07 -3.50 10.09
CA ALA A 88 -2.38 -4.46 9.04
C ALA A 88 -1.93 -5.88 9.43
N SER A 89 -0.73 -6.04 9.98
CA SER A 89 -0.19 -7.32 10.43
C SER A 89 -0.98 -7.91 11.61
N VAL A 90 -1.37 -7.08 12.58
CA VAL A 90 -2.23 -7.50 13.70
C VAL A 90 -3.59 -7.98 13.19
N ARG A 91 -4.24 -7.21 12.31
CA ARG A 91 -5.56 -7.59 11.76
C ARG A 91 -5.50 -8.83 10.89
N GLU A 92 -4.48 -8.98 10.05
CA GLU A 92 -4.31 -10.17 9.22
C GLU A 92 -4.25 -11.44 10.08
N ARG A 93 -3.54 -11.39 11.20
CA ARG A 93 -3.44 -12.51 12.13
C ARG A 93 -4.70 -12.73 12.97
N CYS A 94 -5.28 -11.65 13.49
CA CYS A 94 -6.38 -11.72 14.46
C CYS A 94 -7.77 -11.84 13.82
N ALA A 95 -7.90 -11.42 12.57
CA ALA A 95 -9.14 -11.43 11.82
C ALA A 95 -8.87 -11.75 10.34
N PRO A 96 -8.45 -12.98 10.01
CA PRO A 96 -7.96 -13.35 8.67
C PRO A 96 -9.01 -13.19 7.56
N ALA A 97 -10.31 -13.26 7.90
CA ALA A 97 -11.41 -12.96 6.98
C ALA A 97 -11.36 -11.52 6.43
N HIS A 98 -10.67 -10.62 7.14
CA HIS A 98 -10.50 -9.22 6.81
C HIS A 98 -9.09 -8.89 6.26
N SER A 99 -8.31 -9.91 5.91
CA SER A 99 -6.96 -9.73 5.37
C SER A 99 -7.00 -8.93 4.05
N GLY A 100 -6.04 -8.02 3.92
CA GLY A 100 -5.88 -7.17 2.74
C GLY A 100 -6.90 -6.06 2.56
N GLU A 101 -7.90 -5.90 3.43
CA GLU A 101 -8.88 -4.80 3.32
C GLU A 101 -8.23 -3.41 3.46
N LEU A 102 -7.30 -3.28 4.42
CA LEU A 102 -6.53 -2.05 4.62
C LEU A 102 -5.68 -1.74 3.38
N ALA A 103 -4.99 -2.74 2.82
CA ALA A 103 -4.18 -2.57 1.61
C ALA A 103 -5.04 -2.19 0.39
N LYS A 104 -6.17 -2.87 0.19
CA LYS A 104 -7.14 -2.54 -0.87
C LYS A 104 -7.62 -1.10 -0.74
N MET A 105 -8.07 -0.70 0.45
CA MET A 105 -8.56 0.66 0.68
C MET A 105 -7.44 1.70 0.56
N ALA A 106 -6.20 1.38 0.96
CA ALA A 106 -5.05 2.27 0.79
C ALA A 106 -4.79 2.55 -0.69
N ASN A 107 -4.88 1.51 -1.53
CA ASN A 107 -4.77 1.64 -2.98
C ASN A 107 -5.92 2.47 -3.57
N ARG A 108 -7.18 2.28 -3.11
CA ARG A 108 -8.31 3.14 -3.50
C ARG A 108 -8.03 4.60 -3.17
N ALA A 109 -7.55 4.83 -1.96
CA ALA A 109 -7.32 6.17 -1.43
C ALA A 109 -6.02 6.81 -1.90
N ARG A 110 -5.20 6.10 -2.70
CA ARG A 110 -3.88 6.53 -3.17
C ARG A 110 -2.99 7.02 -2.04
N LEU A 111 -3.05 6.31 -0.91
CA LEU A 111 -2.21 6.63 0.23
C LEU A 111 -0.74 6.37 -0.09
N PRO A 112 0.20 7.20 0.40
CA PRO A 112 1.63 7.05 0.18
C PRO A 112 2.24 5.96 1.09
N ILE A 113 1.60 4.80 1.17
CA ILE A 113 2.04 3.71 2.05
C ILE A 113 3.39 3.18 1.55
N LEU A 114 4.33 3.00 2.48
CA LEU A 114 5.72 2.55 2.26
C LEU A 114 6.62 3.58 1.60
N VAL A 115 6.15 4.77 1.25
CA VAL A 115 7.02 5.78 0.63
C VAL A 115 8.13 6.17 1.61
N ALA A 116 7.78 6.53 2.84
CA ALA A 116 8.75 6.96 3.83
C ALA A 116 9.62 5.80 4.31
N THR A 117 9.03 4.61 4.50
CA THR A 117 9.82 3.40 4.80
C THR A 117 10.85 3.12 3.71
N SER A 118 10.47 3.20 2.43
CA SER A 118 11.40 2.97 1.31
C SER A 118 12.50 4.03 1.23
N GLU A 119 12.17 5.29 1.52
CA GLU A 119 13.15 6.38 1.58
C GLU A 119 14.16 6.18 2.73
N VAL A 120 13.70 5.69 3.88
CA VAL A 120 14.56 5.32 5.00
C VAL A 120 15.48 4.16 4.62
N THR A 121 14.95 3.06 4.08
CA THR A 121 15.76 1.88 3.75
C THR A 121 16.69 2.11 2.56
N THR A 122 16.37 3.05 1.67
CA THR A 122 17.30 3.51 0.62
C THR A 122 18.47 4.30 1.21
N ARG A 123 18.20 5.14 2.22
CA ARG A 123 19.20 6.00 2.88
C ARG A 123 20.07 5.25 3.88
N GLU A 124 19.48 4.27 4.56
CA GLU A 124 20.09 3.44 5.60
C GLU A 124 19.78 1.97 5.33
N PRO A 125 20.46 1.34 4.33
CA PRO A 125 20.17 -0.04 3.92
C PRO A 125 20.30 -1.08 5.04
N ASP A 126 21.18 -0.84 6.01
CA ASP A 126 21.35 -1.71 7.18
C ASP A 126 20.10 -1.77 8.07
N LEU A 127 19.15 -0.85 7.91
CA LEU A 127 17.86 -0.84 8.60
C LEU A 127 16.75 -1.56 7.86
N ASP A 128 16.94 -1.99 6.61
CA ASP A 128 15.88 -2.62 5.82
C ASP A 128 15.25 -3.82 6.54
N HIS A 129 16.06 -4.83 6.85
CA HIS A 129 15.57 -6.00 7.57
C HIS A 129 15.15 -5.69 9.03
N PRO A 130 15.94 -4.94 9.83
CA PRO A 130 15.54 -4.57 11.20
C PRO A 130 14.19 -3.84 11.30
N ILE A 131 13.85 -2.95 10.37
CA ILE A 131 12.56 -2.24 10.38
C ILE A 131 11.40 -3.23 10.26
N TYR A 132 11.44 -4.12 9.26
CA TYR A 132 10.38 -5.10 9.07
C TYR A 132 10.33 -6.12 10.22
N GLN A 133 11.48 -6.51 10.78
CA GLN A 133 11.52 -7.36 11.97
C GLN A 133 10.89 -6.68 13.19
N ALA A 134 11.18 -5.41 13.45
CA ALA A 134 10.59 -4.66 14.56
C ALA A 134 9.06 -4.56 14.41
N ILE A 135 8.57 -4.29 13.20
CA ILE A 135 7.14 -4.28 12.88
C ILE A 135 6.51 -5.65 13.16
N GLN A 136 7.12 -6.73 12.67
CA GLN A 136 6.64 -8.10 12.87
C GLN A 136 6.66 -8.51 14.34
N ARG A 137 7.74 -8.21 15.07
CA ARG A 137 7.85 -8.47 16.53
C ARG A 137 6.73 -7.76 17.30
N THR A 138 6.50 -6.49 16.99
CA THR A 138 5.45 -5.67 17.62
C THR A 138 4.05 -6.23 17.34
N ALA A 139 3.77 -6.49 16.06
CA ALA A 139 2.51 -7.08 15.66
C ALA A 139 2.31 -8.45 16.34
N ALA A 140 3.36 -9.28 16.38
CA ALA A 140 3.32 -10.61 16.98
C ALA A 140 3.06 -10.57 18.50
N ALA A 141 3.64 -9.61 19.21
CA ALA A 141 3.46 -9.46 20.65
C ALA A 141 2.06 -8.97 21.05
N THR A 142 1.30 -8.38 20.13
CA THR A 142 -0.01 -7.77 20.42
C THR A 142 -1.13 -8.83 20.51
N PRO A 143 -1.81 -9.03 21.65
CA PRO A 143 -2.92 -9.97 21.74
C PRO A 143 -4.13 -9.52 20.90
N CYS A 144 -4.85 -10.47 20.32
CA CYS A 144 -6.07 -10.17 19.57
C CYS A 144 -7.16 -9.56 20.46
N GLY A 145 -7.90 -8.58 19.94
CA GLY A 145 -8.97 -7.88 20.66
C GLY A 145 -8.47 -6.91 21.74
N ARG A 146 -7.17 -6.60 21.77
CA ARG A 146 -6.58 -5.58 22.65
C ARG A 146 -6.15 -4.36 21.86
N ALA A 147 -6.13 -3.22 22.54
CA ALA A 147 -5.49 -2.03 22.02
C ALA A 147 -4.00 -2.31 21.80
N LEU A 148 -3.50 -1.83 20.67
CA LEU A 148 -2.10 -1.82 20.30
C LEU A 148 -1.41 -0.68 21.05
N ASP A 149 -0.41 -1.02 21.85
CA ASP A 149 0.45 -0.07 22.53
C ASP A 149 1.79 0.02 21.78
N LEU A 150 2.06 1.18 21.18
CA LEU A 150 3.28 1.42 20.41
C LEU A 150 4.34 2.20 21.22
N THR A 151 4.09 2.47 22.50
CA THR A 151 5.04 3.19 23.36
C THR A 151 6.36 2.44 23.52
N ALA A 152 6.31 1.11 23.54
CA ALA A 152 7.48 0.25 23.65
C ALA A 152 8.46 0.35 22.47
N ILE A 153 7.98 0.75 21.28
CA ILE A 153 8.81 1.00 20.10
C ILE A 153 9.11 2.49 19.91
N GLY A 154 8.77 3.33 20.90
CA GLY A 154 9.02 4.75 20.83
C GLY A 154 8.01 5.51 19.97
N LEU A 155 6.76 5.05 19.89
CA LEU A 155 5.68 5.87 19.36
C LEU A 155 4.67 6.10 20.49
N PRO A 156 4.45 7.34 20.96
CA PRO A 156 3.54 7.64 22.07
C PRO A 156 2.07 7.53 21.62
N LEU A 157 1.68 6.33 21.19
CA LEU A 157 0.43 6.04 20.52
C LEU A 157 -0.14 4.73 21.06
N GLN A 158 -1.37 4.80 21.54
CA GLN A 158 -2.21 3.65 21.82
C GLN A 158 -3.44 3.73 20.93
N LEU A 159 -3.78 2.64 20.26
CA LEU A 159 -4.92 2.59 19.35
C LEU A 159 -5.61 1.23 19.37
N ASP A 160 -6.89 1.21 19.04
CA ASP A 160 -7.62 -0.03 18.78
C ASP A 160 -7.51 -0.37 17.28
N PRO A 161 -6.94 -1.53 16.90
CA PRO A 161 -6.80 -1.92 15.50
C PRO A 161 -8.12 -1.94 14.71
N GLU A 162 -9.23 -2.29 15.35
CA GLU A 162 -10.54 -2.32 14.69
C GLU A 162 -11.13 -0.93 14.53
N ARG A 163 -10.94 -0.03 15.51
CA ARG A 163 -11.32 1.39 15.34
C ARG A 163 -10.48 2.05 14.26
N TYR A 164 -9.17 1.79 14.24
CA TYR A 164 -8.28 2.26 13.17
C TYR A 164 -8.79 1.81 11.80
N ALA A 165 -9.17 0.52 11.66
CA ALA A 165 -9.71 0.00 10.41
C ALA A 165 -11.08 0.60 10.04
N ALA A 166 -11.95 0.79 11.02
CA ALA A 166 -13.26 1.39 10.81
C ALA A 166 -13.15 2.85 10.32
N ALA A 167 -12.18 3.60 10.85
CA ALA A 167 -11.85 4.97 10.46
C ALA A 167 -10.98 5.08 9.19
N PHE A 168 -10.39 3.98 8.73
CA PHE A 168 -9.49 3.98 7.57
C PHE A 168 -10.23 4.37 6.29
N PRO A 169 -9.67 5.17 5.36
CA PRO A 169 -8.28 5.62 5.24
C PRO A 169 -7.87 6.88 6.03
N ASP A 170 -8.79 7.61 6.66
CA ASP A 170 -8.45 8.85 7.38
C ASP A 170 -7.53 8.59 8.59
N SER A 171 -7.69 7.42 9.22
CA SER A 171 -6.83 6.96 10.31
C SER A 171 -5.36 6.80 9.92
N TYR A 172 -5.00 6.73 8.63
CA TYR A 172 -3.60 6.77 8.21
C TYR A 172 -2.93 8.10 8.62
N TYR A 173 -3.64 9.22 8.50
CA TYR A 173 -3.14 10.54 8.90
C TYR A 173 -3.45 10.88 10.37
N GLN A 174 -4.50 10.27 10.93
CA GLN A 174 -4.96 10.51 12.30
C GLN A 174 -5.22 9.16 13.01
N PRO A 175 -4.17 8.45 13.47
CA PRO A 175 -4.30 7.07 13.95
C PRO A 175 -5.14 6.92 15.22
N THR A 176 -5.37 8.03 15.95
CA THR A 176 -6.25 8.08 17.13
C THR A 176 -7.71 8.36 16.78
N LEU A 177 -8.08 8.44 15.49
CA LEU A 177 -9.48 8.62 15.09
C LEU A 177 -10.29 7.40 15.55
N ASP A 178 -11.21 7.62 16.47
CA ASP A 178 -11.98 6.56 17.13
C ASP A 178 -13.41 6.44 16.62
N THR A 179 -13.82 7.33 15.72
CA THR A 179 -15.13 7.33 15.07
C THR A 179 -15.00 7.04 13.58
N VAL A 180 -15.92 6.25 13.03
CA VAL A 180 -16.09 6.10 11.58
C VAL A 180 -16.48 7.45 11.00
N PRO A 181 -15.74 8.02 10.03
CA PRO A 181 -16.14 9.25 9.37
C PRO A 181 -17.58 9.18 8.84
N HIS A 182 -18.35 10.24 9.07
CA HIS A 182 -19.76 10.31 8.67
C HIS A 182 -19.96 10.02 7.18
N GLU A 183 -18.99 10.39 6.34
CA GLU A 183 -19.01 10.15 4.90
C GLU A 183 -19.15 8.66 4.53
N TYR A 184 -18.72 7.75 5.42
CA TYR A 184 -18.86 6.32 5.25
C TYR A 184 -20.20 5.78 5.74
N ALA A 185 -21.02 6.58 6.42
CA ALA A 185 -22.36 6.19 6.91
C ALA A 185 -22.41 4.84 7.64
N GLY A 186 -21.36 4.52 8.43
CA GLY A 186 -21.25 3.25 9.14
C GLY A 186 -20.93 2.03 8.26
N GLN A 187 -20.65 2.20 6.97
CA GLN A 187 -20.26 1.10 6.10
C GLN A 187 -18.94 0.47 6.57
N PRO A 188 -18.89 -0.87 6.68
CA PRO A 188 -17.67 -1.55 7.10
C PRO A 188 -16.57 -1.35 6.05
N LEU A 189 -15.32 -1.41 6.51
CA LEU A 189 -14.15 -1.29 5.63
C LEU A 189 -14.21 -2.29 4.46
N THR A 190 -14.73 -3.49 4.70
CA THR A 190 -14.89 -4.56 3.71
C THR A 190 -15.69 -4.08 2.48
N THR A 191 -16.84 -3.45 2.71
CA THR A 191 -17.73 -2.92 1.67
C THR A 191 -17.07 -1.74 0.95
N ARG A 192 -16.44 -0.83 1.71
CA ARG A 192 -15.80 0.36 1.14
C ARG A 192 -14.60 0.00 0.27
N ALA A 193 -13.75 -0.92 0.72
CA ALA A 193 -12.57 -1.39 -0.02
C ALA A 193 -12.95 -2.11 -1.34
N ALA A 194 -14.13 -2.73 -1.38
CA ALA A 194 -14.67 -3.40 -2.57
C ALA A 194 -15.29 -2.42 -3.61
N GLN A 195 -15.59 -1.18 -3.22
CA GLN A 195 -16.15 -0.17 -4.12
C GLN A 195 -15.06 0.48 -4.97
N GLU A 196 -15.06 0.15 -6.26
CA GLU A 196 -14.12 0.70 -7.24
C GLU A 196 -14.20 2.23 -7.32
N CYS A 197 -15.41 2.79 -7.22
CA CYS A 197 -15.67 4.22 -7.31
C CYS A 197 -15.00 5.06 -6.21
N GLN A 198 -14.54 4.44 -5.11
CA GLN A 198 -13.69 5.11 -4.13
C GLN A 198 -12.41 5.66 -4.79
N SER A 199 -11.83 4.92 -5.74
CA SER A 199 -10.62 5.36 -6.46
C SER A 199 -10.79 6.69 -7.19
N ILE A 200 -11.99 6.98 -7.72
CA ILE A 200 -12.27 8.28 -8.37
C ILE A 200 -12.39 9.37 -7.31
N ALA A 201 -13.15 9.11 -6.25
CA ALA A 201 -13.37 10.08 -5.18
C ALA A 201 -12.05 10.56 -4.57
N TYR A 202 -11.12 9.65 -4.26
CA TYR A 202 -9.81 10.02 -3.72
C TYR A 202 -8.80 10.51 -4.76
N ALA A 203 -8.97 10.19 -6.05
CA ALA A 203 -8.14 10.79 -7.10
C ALA A 203 -8.43 12.28 -7.28
N VAL A 204 -9.70 12.67 -7.10
CA VAL A 204 -10.18 14.05 -7.25
C VAL A 204 -10.05 14.83 -5.94
N LEU A 205 -10.38 14.20 -4.82
CA LEU A 205 -10.39 14.79 -3.48
C LEU A 205 -9.43 14.00 -2.56
N PRO A 206 -8.11 14.19 -2.73
CA PRO A 206 -7.10 13.37 -2.08
C PRO A 206 -7.07 13.57 -0.56
N LEU A 207 -6.56 12.57 0.15
CA LEU A 207 -6.24 12.69 1.57
C LEU A 207 -4.88 13.36 1.77
N GLY A 208 -4.64 13.86 2.98
CA GLY A 208 -3.31 14.35 3.38
C GLY A 208 -2.89 15.69 2.80
N ARG A 209 -3.72 16.35 1.99
CA ARG A 209 -3.54 17.74 1.56
C ARG A 209 -4.32 18.72 2.44
N ASP A 210 -3.70 19.88 2.68
CA ASP A 210 -4.27 21.12 3.22
C ASP A 210 -5.00 21.08 4.57
N GLY A 211 -5.38 22.28 5.04
CA GLY A 211 -5.94 22.56 6.36
C GLY A 211 -7.26 21.82 6.67
N TRP A 212 -7.65 21.81 7.94
CA TRP A 212 -8.83 21.08 8.41
C TRP A 212 -10.13 21.47 7.68
N GLN A 213 -10.23 22.71 7.18
CA GLN A 213 -11.39 23.18 6.42
C GLN A 213 -11.56 22.44 5.09
N CYS A 214 -10.49 22.31 4.28
CA CYS A 214 -10.57 21.62 2.99
C CYS A 214 -10.90 20.14 3.19
N ARG A 215 -10.30 19.50 4.20
CA ARG A 215 -10.61 18.10 4.54
C ARG A 215 -12.09 17.88 4.87
N ALA A 216 -12.69 18.77 5.66
CA ALA A 216 -14.11 18.70 5.98
C ALA A 216 -14.99 18.81 4.72
N LEU A 217 -14.70 19.77 3.83
CA LEU A 217 -15.43 19.93 2.57
C LEU A 217 -15.29 18.71 1.66
N TRP A 218 -14.07 18.21 1.49
CA TRP A 218 -13.79 17.04 0.67
C TRP A 218 -14.50 15.79 1.21
N SER A 219 -14.49 15.57 2.52
CA SER A 219 -15.21 14.46 3.15
C SER A 219 -16.72 14.51 2.89
N GLY A 220 -17.32 15.70 2.86
CA GLY A 220 -18.73 15.86 2.52
C GLY A 220 -19.05 15.61 1.03
N MET A 221 -18.05 15.73 0.15
CA MET A 221 -18.21 15.61 -1.31
C MET A 221 -17.89 14.22 -1.84
N ARG A 222 -16.93 13.50 -1.26
CA ARG A 222 -16.55 12.14 -1.69
C ARG A 222 -17.74 11.18 -1.81
N PRO A 223 -18.68 11.09 -0.85
CA PRO A 223 -19.84 10.20 -0.98
C PRO A 223 -20.73 10.53 -2.18
N ARG A 224 -20.81 11.80 -2.57
CA ARG A 224 -21.59 12.22 -3.75
C ARG A 224 -20.95 11.72 -5.04
N ILE A 225 -19.62 11.80 -5.12
CA ILE A 225 -18.85 11.27 -6.25
C ILE A 225 -18.99 9.75 -6.33
N VAL A 226 -18.81 9.05 -5.20
CA VAL A 226 -18.98 7.59 -5.13
C VAL A 226 -20.39 7.20 -5.57
N LYS A 227 -21.44 7.82 -5.00
CA LYS A 227 -22.83 7.53 -5.36
C LYS A 227 -23.12 7.74 -6.85
N ALA A 228 -22.67 8.86 -7.41
CA ALA A 228 -22.87 9.13 -8.83
C ALA A 228 -22.12 8.14 -9.73
N CYS A 229 -20.92 7.71 -9.32
CA CYS A 229 -20.15 6.70 -10.03
C CYS A 229 -20.86 5.34 -9.99
N GLU A 230 -21.32 4.88 -8.84
CA GLU A 230 -22.04 3.61 -8.71
C GLU A 230 -23.36 3.61 -9.49
N GLN A 231 -24.06 4.76 -9.52
CA GLN A 231 -25.25 4.94 -10.37
C GLN A 231 -24.91 4.80 -11.85
N ALA A 232 -23.87 5.49 -12.32
CA ALA A 232 -23.45 5.43 -13.72
C ALA A 232 -22.98 4.03 -14.13
N ARG A 233 -22.33 3.27 -13.22
CA ARG A 233 -21.97 1.87 -13.43
C ARG A 233 -23.18 0.97 -13.57
N SER A 234 -24.15 1.12 -12.65
CA SER A 234 -25.37 0.33 -12.64
C SER A 234 -26.18 0.54 -13.92
N GLU A 235 -26.30 1.79 -14.39
CA GLU A 235 -26.94 2.13 -15.66
C GLU A 235 -26.22 1.55 -16.88
N GLY A 236 -24.89 1.38 -16.79
CA GLY A 236 -24.08 0.73 -17.83
C GLY A 236 -24.08 -0.79 -17.78
N GLY A 237 -24.73 -1.41 -16.79
CA GLY A 237 -24.74 -2.86 -16.60
C GLY A 237 -23.45 -3.44 -16.02
N HIS A 238 -22.62 -2.62 -15.37
CA HIS A 238 -21.35 -3.05 -14.77
C HIS A 238 -21.51 -3.44 -13.31
N GLY A 239 -21.02 -4.63 -12.95
CA GLY A 239 -21.09 -5.16 -11.59
C GLY A 239 -20.08 -4.52 -10.63
N ALA A 240 -20.25 -4.75 -9.32
CA ALA A 240 -19.26 -4.37 -8.32
C ALA A 240 -17.94 -5.16 -8.54
N GLY A 241 -16.79 -4.49 -8.40
CA GLY A 241 -15.46 -5.11 -8.51
C GLY A 241 -14.86 -5.17 -9.92
N GLU A 242 -15.57 -4.74 -10.97
CA GLU A 242 -14.97 -4.52 -12.29
C GLU A 242 -14.24 -3.18 -12.34
N ALA A 243 -13.11 -3.10 -13.04
CA ALA A 243 -12.43 -1.82 -13.30
C ALA A 243 -13.40 -0.78 -13.86
N ILE A 244 -13.24 0.50 -13.48
CA ILE A 244 -14.17 1.55 -13.90
C ILE A 244 -14.06 1.77 -15.40
N PRO A 245 -15.13 1.54 -16.17
CA PRO A 245 -15.08 1.72 -17.61
C PRO A 245 -14.90 3.20 -18.00
N PRO A 246 -14.23 3.50 -19.12
CA PRO A 246 -13.95 4.87 -19.55
C PRO A 246 -15.21 5.71 -19.78
N GLU A 247 -16.32 5.09 -20.18
CA GLU A 247 -17.63 5.73 -20.36
C GLU A 247 -18.25 6.20 -19.04
N VAL A 248 -18.05 5.45 -17.96
CA VAL A 248 -18.47 5.85 -16.61
C VAL A 248 -17.64 7.06 -16.18
N ALA A 249 -16.32 7.02 -16.37
CA ALA A 249 -15.43 8.14 -16.06
C ALA A 249 -15.82 9.40 -16.85
N LYS A 250 -16.09 9.28 -18.16
CA LYS A 250 -16.51 10.40 -19.02
C LYS A 250 -17.84 11.02 -18.55
N ARG A 251 -18.79 10.21 -18.10
CA ARG A 251 -20.08 10.69 -17.57
C ARG A 251 -19.91 11.46 -16.26
N LEU A 252 -18.92 11.09 -15.44
CA LEU A 252 -18.65 11.74 -14.17
C LEU A 252 -17.93 13.10 -14.30
N THR A 253 -17.12 13.29 -15.34
CA THR A 253 -16.32 14.51 -15.55
C THR A 253 -17.07 15.83 -15.32
N PRO A 254 -18.22 16.11 -15.97
CA PRO A 254 -18.91 17.39 -15.78
C PRO A 254 -19.46 17.56 -14.35
N MET A 255 -19.90 16.48 -13.72
CA MET A 255 -20.38 16.50 -12.34
C MET A 255 -19.25 16.77 -11.36
N VAL A 256 -18.10 16.11 -11.55
CA VAL A 256 -16.89 16.34 -10.75
C VAL A 256 -16.40 17.78 -10.92
N ALA A 257 -16.33 18.30 -12.15
CA ALA A 257 -15.93 19.67 -12.42
C ALA A 257 -16.84 20.67 -11.69
N GLY A 258 -18.17 20.51 -11.80
CA GLY A 258 -19.13 21.39 -11.11
C GLY A 258 -19.14 21.23 -9.58
N LEU A 259 -18.65 20.11 -9.04
CA LEU A 259 -18.39 19.94 -7.62
C LEU A 259 -17.13 20.71 -7.19
N LEU A 260 -16.04 20.59 -7.95
CA LEU A 260 -14.78 21.28 -7.67
C LEU A 260 -14.93 22.80 -7.76
N GLU A 261 -15.70 23.33 -8.72
CA GLU A 261 -15.95 24.77 -8.85
C GLU A 261 -16.64 25.40 -7.63
N LYS A 262 -17.31 24.60 -6.80
CA LYS A 262 -17.96 25.06 -5.56
C LYS A 262 -17.01 25.12 -4.36
N LEU A 263 -15.80 24.58 -4.51
CA LEU A 263 -14.80 24.65 -3.45
C LEU A 263 -14.10 26.01 -3.46
N PRO A 264 -13.69 26.51 -2.28
CA PRO A 264 -12.75 27.62 -2.20
C PRO A 264 -11.51 27.34 -3.05
N GLU A 265 -10.90 28.37 -3.64
CA GLU A 265 -9.69 28.21 -4.46
C GLU A 265 -8.55 27.51 -3.73
N SER A 266 -8.41 27.75 -2.43
CA SER A 266 -7.43 27.06 -1.58
C SER A 266 -7.69 25.56 -1.39
N CYS A 267 -8.87 25.07 -1.76
CA CYS A 267 -9.31 23.69 -1.61
C CYS A 267 -9.65 23.00 -2.95
N ARG A 268 -9.41 23.67 -4.09
CA ARG A 268 -9.57 23.09 -5.43
C ARG A 268 -8.30 22.36 -5.84
#